data_AF-A0A672G5T9-F1
#
_entry.id   AF-A0A672G5T9-F1
#
_cell.length_a   1.000
_cell.length_b   1.000
_cell.length_c   1.000
_cell.angle_alpha   90.00
_cell.angle_beta   90.00
_cell.angle_gamma   90.00
#
_symmetry.space_group_name_H-M   'P 1'
#
loop_
_entity.id
_entity.type
_entity.pdbx_description
1 polymer ?
#
loop_
_entity_poly.entity_id
_entity_poly.type
_entity_poly.pdbx_seq_one_letter_code
_entity_poly.pdbx_strand_id
1 'polypeptide(L)'
;MSSVAPENHIKSPFQSFHNRHKRHAQKTTKYVELIIVADNREFQKQGKDLEKVKQRLAEIANYVDKFYRALNIRVALVGLEVWSDSDKCPVTQDPFTTLHEFLDWRKVKLLPSKPHDNAQLISGVYFQGTTIGMAPIMSMCTVEQSGGIVMDHSENPLGAAVTLAHELGHNFGMNHDTPERGCGCRMTADRGGCIMTPSTGYPFPTVFSTCSKKDLAASLEKGVGMCLYNMPEVKVLYGGQKCGNGYVEEGEECDCGEPEECMNPCCNATTCTLKGDAVCAHGQCCDDCRLKPAGTMCRESSNSCDLPEFCTGASPHCPANVYLHDGHSCYDVEGYCYNGICQTHEQQCITLWGPGAKPAPGICFERVNSAGDPYGNCGKDSKGLFAKCDARDAQCGKIQCQGGANRPVIGTNAVSIETNIPLQEGGRILCRGTHVYLGDDMPDPGLVLAGTKCGDSMVCLNRQCQNVSVFGVLECSGKCNGRGVCNNKKNCHCEAHWSPPFCEKSGFGGSIDSGPMRLAEYAMQSNRSVFLICVVISRKFPDKELQH
;
A
#
# COMPACT_ATOMS: atom_id res chain seq x y z
N MET A 1 7.83 10.75 50.75
CA MET A 1 7.07 9.65 50.14
C MET A 1 6.32 10.21 48.94
N SER A 2 6.87 10.04 47.74
CA SER A 2 6.13 10.10 46.48
C SER A 2 6.86 9.18 45.52
N SER A 3 6.19 8.09 45.18
CA SER A 3 6.66 6.98 44.38
C SER A 3 6.75 7.36 42.90
N VAL A 4 7.93 7.20 42.33
CA VAL A 4 8.18 7.19 40.88
C VAL A 4 7.62 5.88 40.32
N ALA A 5 6.64 5.97 39.42
CA ALA A 5 6.16 4.82 38.65
C ALA A 5 7.16 4.52 37.52
N PRO A 6 7.45 3.24 37.20
CA PRO A 6 8.37 2.91 36.13
C PRO A 6 7.64 2.97 34.78
N GLU A 7 8.15 3.78 33.85
CA GLU A 7 7.79 3.74 32.43
C GLU A 7 8.31 2.44 31.81
N ASN A 8 7.44 1.45 31.66
CA ASN A 8 7.72 0.25 30.87
C ASN A 8 7.62 0.59 29.38
N HIS A 9 8.68 1.16 28.82
CA HIS A 9 8.88 1.14 27.37
C HIS A 9 9.13 -0.31 26.93
N ILE A 10 8.12 -0.94 26.34
CA ILE A 10 8.25 -2.23 25.67
C ILE A 10 9.16 -2.02 24.45
N LYS A 11 10.46 -2.31 24.61
CA LYS A 11 11.40 -2.37 23.49
C LYS A 11 11.09 -3.62 22.67
N SER A 12 10.68 -3.41 21.42
CA SER A 12 10.44 -4.48 20.45
C SER A 12 11.72 -5.32 20.24
N PRO A 13 11.66 -6.66 20.33
CA PRO A 13 12.84 -7.53 20.16
C PRO A 13 13.34 -7.64 18.70
N PHE A 14 12.71 -6.94 17.74
CA PHE A 14 13.02 -7.01 16.31
C PHE A 14 14.18 -6.10 15.84
N GLN A 15 14.95 -5.51 16.78
CA GLN A 15 15.99 -4.49 16.54
C GLN A 15 17.22 -4.94 15.74
N SER A 16 17.46 -6.24 15.53
CA SER A 16 18.78 -6.71 15.04
C SER A 16 19.01 -6.68 13.53
N PHE A 17 18.08 -6.18 12.70
CA PHE A 17 18.14 -6.41 11.24
C PHE A 17 18.47 -5.16 10.39
N HIS A 18 18.64 -3.97 10.99
CA HIS A 18 18.57 -2.64 10.34
C HIS A 18 19.44 -2.36 9.09
N ASN A 19 20.55 -3.06 8.87
CA ASN A 19 21.41 -2.82 7.69
C ASN A 19 21.08 -3.66 6.43
N ARG A 20 20.25 -4.72 6.53
CA ARG A 20 19.85 -5.57 5.39
C ARG A 20 18.50 -5.18 4.74
N HIS A 21 17.64 -4.44 5.44
CA HIS A 21 16.27 -4.06 5.01
C HIS A 21 16.19 -3.41 3.62
N LYS A 22 17.15 -2.52 3.27
CA LYS A 22 17.15 -1.76 2.00
C LYS A 22 17.14 -2.62 0.74
N ARG A 23 17.62 -3.87 0.81
CA ARG A 23 17.81 -4.72 -0.39
C ARG A 23 16.64 -5.65 -0.70
N HIS A 24 15.73 -5.94 0.24
CA HIS A 24 14.71 -6.98 0.06
C HIS A 24 13.34 -6.43 -0.38
N ALA A 25 12.90 -5.29 0.16
CA ALA A 25 11.63 -4.65 -0.22
C ALA A 25 11.57 -4.32 -1.73
N GLN A 26 12.72 -3.96 -2.33
CA GLN A 26 12.86 -3.66 -3.76
C GLN A 26 12.97 -4.90 -4.67
N LYS A 27 13.31 -6.08 -4.12
CA LYS A 27 13.54 -7.31 -4.90
C LYS A 27 12.31 -8.17 -5.06
N THR A 28 11.37 -8.10 -4.13
CA THR A 28 10.12 -8.87 -4.21
C THR A 28 9.16 -8.20 -5.19
N THR A 29 8.64 -8.98 -6.14
CA THR A 29 7.59 -8.53 -7.05
C THR A 29 6.36 -8.10 -6.26
N LYS A 30 5.80 -6.95 -6.61
CA LYS A 30 4.54 -6.46 -6.05
C LYS A 30 3.41 -6.74 -7.02
N TYR A 31 2.22 -6.99 -6.51
CA TYR A 31 1.02 -7.22 -7.31
C TYR A 31 0.00 -6.16 -6.95
N VAL A 32 -0.56 -5.48 -7.95
CA VAL A 32 -1.66 -4.54 -7.80
C VAL A 32 -2.91 -5.20 -8.33
N GLU A 33 -3.87 -5.45 -7.45
CA GLU A 33 -5.23 -5.84 -7.81
C GLU A 33 -5.99 -4.58 -8.27
N LEU A 34 -6.03 -4.36 -9.58
CA LEU A 34 -6.63 -3.20 -10.22
C LEU A 34 -8.07 -3.48 -10.68
N ILE A 35 -8.99 -2.58 -10.34
CA ILE A 35 -10.29 -2.47 -11.01
C ILE A 35 -10.30 -1.25 -11.92
N ILE A 36 -10.77 -1.43 -13.16
CA ILE A 36 -11.02 -0.30 -14.07
C ILE A 36 -12.52 -0.11 -14.25
N VAL A 37 -12.98 1.12 -14.05
CA VAL A 37 -14.38 1.53 -14.21
C VAL A 37 -14.49 2.43 -15.43
N ALA A 38 -15.49 2.22 -16.29
CA ALA A 38 -15.84 3.16 -17.36
C ALA A 38 -17.16 3.86 -17.05
N ASP A 39 -17.15 5.19 -17.15
CA ASP A 39 -18.36 5.99 -17.00
C ASP A 39 -19.33 5.80 -18.19
N ASN A 40 -20.56 6.31 -18.03
CA ASN A 40 -21.58 6.22 -19.06
C ASN A 40 -21.17 6.96 -20.32
N ARG A 41 -20.39 8.04 -20.19
CA ARG A 41 -19.92 8.82 -21.33
C ARG A 41 -18.94 8.01 -22.19
N GLU A 42 -18.04 7.25 -21.58
CA GLU A 42 -17.12 6.34 -22.25
C GLU A 42 -17.91 5.22 -22.95
N PHE A 43 -18.92 4.66 -22.28
CA PHE A 43 -19.82 3.70 -22.91
C PHE A 43 -20.51 4.26 -24.16
N GLN A 44 -21.00 5.50 -24.10
CA GLN A 44 -21.56 6.19 -25.27
C GLN A 44 -20.52 6.44 -26.37
N LYS A 45 -19.30 6.86 -25.99
CA LYS A 45 -18.19 7.14 -26.91
C LYS A 45 -17.80 5.90 -27.71
N GLN A 46 -17.82 4.73 -27.08
CA GLN A 46 -17.56 3.45 -27.75
C GLN A 46 -18.74 2.90 -28.56
N GLY A 47 -19.81 3.67 -28.75
CA GLY A 47 -20.97 3.28 -29.55
C GLY A 47 -22.01 2.48 -28.79
N LYS A 48 -22.04 2.58 -27.45
CA LYS A 48 -22.95 1.82 -26.56
C LYS A 48 -22.80 0.31 -26.67
N ASP A 49 -21.59 -0.15 -26.97
CA ASP A 49 -21.23 -1.56 -27.04
C ASP A 49 -20.43 -1.94 -25.78
N LEU A 50 -21.05 -2.78 -24.95
CA LEU A 50 -20.48 -3.17 -23.66
C LEU A 50 -19.19 -3.97 -23.81
N GLU A 51 -19.15 -4.87 -24.80
CA GLU A 51 -18.00 -5.74 -25.01
C GLU A 51 -16.84 -4.98 -25.63
N LYS A 52 -17.13 -4.03 -26.52
CA LYS A 52 -16.11 -3.12 -27.05
C LYS A 52 -15.46 -2.25 -25.96
N VAL A 53 -16.25 -1.72 -25.03
CA VAL A 53 -15.71 -0.98 -23.88
C VAL A 53 -14.83 -1.89 -23.04
N LYS A 54 -15.32 -3.07 -22.65
CA LYS A 54 -14.54 -4.01 -21.83
C LYS A 54 -13.23 -4.41 -22.50
N GLN A 55 -13.24 -4.70 -23.80
CA GLN A 55 -12.04 -5.01 -24.56
C GLN A 55 -11.04 -3.84 -24.50
N ARG A 56 -11.50 -2.61 -24.72
CA ARG A 56 -10.66 -1.41 -24.62
C ARG A 56 -10.05 -1.24 -23.23
N LEU A 57 -10.82 -1.42 -22.16
CA LEU A 57 -10.31 -1.33 -20.78
C LEU A 57 -9.28 -2.42 -20.46
N ALA A 58 -9.50 -3.65 -20.97
CA ALA A 58 -8.52 -4.73 -20.84
C ALA A 58 -7.22 -4.44 -21.59
N GLU A 59 -7.30 -3.86 -22.80
CA GLU A 59 -6.12 -3.41 -23.56
C GLU A 59 -5.34 -2.32 -22.80
N ILE A 60 -6.05 -1.36 -22.20
CA ILE A 60 -5.45 -0.34 -21.32
C ILE A 60 -4.70 -1.00 -20.16
N ALA A 61 -5.33 -1.94 -19.45
CA ALA A 61 -4.70 -2.64 -18.33
C ALA A 61 -3.43 -3.41 -18.75
N ASN A 62 -3.45 -4.06 -19.92
CA ASN A 62 -2.30 -4.80 -20.45
C ASN A 62 -1.10 -3.88 -20.71
N TYR A 63 -1.32 -2.69 -21.27
CA TYR A 63 -0.26 -1.68 -21.42
C TYR A 63 0.29 -1.24 -20.07
N VAL A 64 -0.59 -0.99 -19.09
CA VAL A 64 -0.19 -0.58 -17.73
C VAL A 64 0.67 -1.65 -17.06
N ASP A 65 0.27 -2.93 -17.08
CA ASP A 65 1.11 -4.04 -16.57
C ASP A 65 2.48 -4.02 -17.23
N LYS A 66 2.54 -3.87 -18.56
CA LYS A 66 3.80 -3.81 -19.31
C LYS A 66 4.72 -2.66 -18.85
N PHE A 67 4.19 -1.49 -18.55
CA PHE A 67 4.99 -0.36 -18.06
C PHE A 67 5.55 -0.63 -16.65
N TYR A 68 4.75 -1.25 -15.78
CA TYR A 68 5.09 -1.51 -14.39
C TYR A 68 6.01 -2.72 -14.18
N ARG A 69 6.07 -3.67 -15.12
CA ARG A 69 7.04 -4.78 -15.11
C ARG A 69 8.49 -4.30 -14.94
N ALA A 70 8.86 -3.18 -15.56
CA ALA A 70 10.19 -2.57 -15.44
C ALA A 70 10.52 -2.05 -14.02
N LEU A 71 9.51 -1.96 -13.15
CA LEU A 71 9.59 -1.58 -11.74
C LEU A 71 9.44 -2.78 -10.80
N ASN A 72 9.41 -4.02 -11.33
CA ASN A 72 9.11 -5.24 -10.59
C ASN A 72 7.72 -5.22 -9.93
N ILE A 73 6.75 -4.64 -10.63
CA ILE A 73 5.34 -4.57 -10.23
C ILE A 73 4.50 -5.20 -11.33
N ARG A 74 3.58 -6.08 -10.95
CA ARG A 74 2.56 -6.67 -11.82
C ARG A 74 1.24 -5.97 -11.54
N VAL A 75 0.54 -5.56 -12.59
CA VAL A 75 -0.78 -4.95 -12.48
C VAL A 75 -1.79 -5.98 -12.98
N ALA A 76 -2.54 -6.55 -12.05
CA ALA A 76 -3.51 -7.59 -12.29
C ALA A 76 -4.90 -6.97 -12.39
N LEU A 77 -5.54 -7.11 -13.56
CA LEU A 77 -6.90 -6.65 -13.75
C LEU A 77 -7.87 -7.64 -13.06
N VAL A 78 -8.36 -7.28 -11.88
CA VAL A 78 -9.27 -8.12 -11.08
C VAL A 78 -10.75 -7.76 -11.30
N GLY A 79 -11.04 -6.74 -12.10
CA GLY A 79 -12.41 -6.38 -12.40
C GLY A 79 -12.55 -5.26 -13.40
N LEU A 80 -13.63 -5.36 -14.19
CA LEU A 80 -14.15 -4.28 -15.01
C LEU A 80 -15.58 -3.95 -14.58
N GLU A 81 -15.88 -2.66 -14.53
CA GLU A 81 -17.24 -2.16 -14.32
C GLU A 81 -17.55 -1.10 -15.37
N VAL A 82 -18.68 -1.22 -16.05
CA VAL A 82 -19.11 -0.26 -17.07
C VAL A 82 -20.48 0.25 -16.67
N TRP A 83 -20.60 1.56 -16.50
CA TRP A 83 -21.84 2.24 -16.13
C TRP A 83 -22.73 2.44 -17.35
N SER A 84 -23.23 1.35 -17.94
CA SER A 84 -23.97 1.37 -19.21
C SER A 84 -25.36 2.02 -19.13
N ASP A 85 -25.97 2.03 -17.96
CA ASP A 85 -27.29 2.60 -17.68
C ASP A 85 -27.18 4.08 -17.25
N SER A 86 -26.39 4.36 -16.23
CA SER A 86 -26.11 5.71 -15.71
C SER A 86 -24.87 5.71 -14.84
N ASP A 87 -24.22 6.86 -14.71
CA ASP A 87 -23.11 7.03 -13.77
C ASP A 87 -23.56 6.74 -12.32
N LYS A 88 -22.65 6.15 -11.52
CA LYS A 88 -22.94 5.77 -10.12
C LYS A 88 -22.44 6.77 -9.09
N CYS A 89 -21.70 7.77 -9.55
CA CYS A 89 -21.36 8.99 -8.85
C CYS A 89 -21.36 10.16 -9.86
N PRO A 90 -21.40 11.42 -9.41
CA PRO A 90 -21.23 12.56 -10.30
C PRO A 90 -19.89 12.51 -11.06
N VAL A 91 -19.94 12.59 -12.39
CA VAL A 91 -18.78 12.76 -13.27
C VAL A 91 -18.93 14.10 -13.99
N THR A 92 -18.00 15.01 -13.76
CA THR A 92 -18.10 16.40 -14.23
C THR A 92 -16.86 16.80 -15.01
N GLN A 93 -16.88 17.99 -15.64
CA GLN A 93 -15.67 18.52 -16.27
C GLN A 93 -14.65 19.02 -15.25
N ASP A 94 -15.01 19.15 -13.97
CA ASP A 94 -14.05 19.40 -12.91
C ASP A 94 -13.42 18.06 -12.47
N PRO A 95 -12.12 17.83 -12.75
CA PRO A 95 -11.45 16.59 -12.37
C PRO A 95 -11.39 16.41 -10.85
N PHE A 96 -11.39 17.51 -10.09
CA PHE A 96 -11.33 17.45 -8.62
C PHE A 96 -12.61 16.85 -8.03
N THR A 97 -13.77 17.43 -8.38
CA THR A 97 -15.09 16.90 -7.98
C THR A 97 -15.24 15.43 -8.41
N THR A 98 -14.86 15.12 -9.65
CA THR A 98 -14.99 13.75 -10.19
C THR A 98 -14.14 12.74 -9.42
N LEU A 99 -12.88 13.07 -9.09
CA LEU A 99 -12.01 12.17 -8.33
C LEU A 99 -12.54 11.95 -6.92
N HIS A 100 -13.01 13.01 -6.25
CA HIS A 100 -13.59 12.91 -4.91
C HIS A 100 -14.79 11.96 -4.89
N GLU A 101 -15.78 12.22 -5.74
CA GLU A 101 -17.00 11.43 -5.84
C GLU A 101 -16.73 9.97 -6.21
N PHE A 102 -15.76 9.72 -7.10
CA PHE A 102 -15.35 8.37 -7.47
C PHE A 102 -14.70 7.61 -6.31
N LEU A 103 -13.79 8.24 -5.56
CA LEU A 103 -13.13 7.62 -4.42
C LEU A 103 -14.10 7.35 -3.26
N ASP A 104 -15.04 8.25 -3.01
CA ASP A 104 -16.09 8.05 -2.02
C ASP A 104 -17.04 6.91 -2.43
N TRP A 105 -17.45 6.87 -3.70
CA TRP A 105 -18.21 5.74 -4.26
C TRP A 105 -17.43 4.42 -4.15
N ARG A 106 -16.13 4.42 -4.48
CA ARG A 106 -15.26 3.25 -4.35
C ARG A 106 -15.28 2.74 -2.92
N LYS A 107 -15.06 3.62 -1.94
CA LYS A 107 -15.02 3.29 -0.51
C LYS A 107 -16.32 2.66 -0.03
N VAL A 108 -17.47 3.25 -0.38
CA VAL A 108 -18.77 2.87 0.20
C VAL A 108 -19.53 1.81 -0.59
N LYS A 109 -19.24 1.63 -1.88
CA LYS A 109 -19.93 0.68 -2.78
C LYS A 109 -19.01 -0.38 -3.36
N LEU A 110 -17.93 0.02 -4.01
CA LEU A 110 -17.10 -0.93 -4.77
C LEU A 110 -16.27 -1.83 -3.85
N LEU A 111 -15.51 -1.25 -2.93
CA LEU A 111 -14.58 -1.97 -2.07
C LEU A 111 -15.27 -3.03 -1.17
N PRO A 112 -16.45 -2.77 -0.57
CA PRO A 112 -17.19 -3.80 0.18
C PRO A 112 -17.71 -4.94 -0.70
N SER A 113 -17.96 -4.68 -1.99
CA SER A 113 -18.52 -5.66 -2.94
C SER A 113 -17.42 -6.50 -3.60
N LYS A 114 -16.30 -5.86 -3.96
CA LYS A 114 -15.15 -6.47 -4.64
C LYS A 114 -13.88 -5.96 -3.96
N PRO A 115 -13.20 -6.78 -3.14
CA PRO A 115 -11.88 -6.44 -2.61
C PRO A 115 -10.89 -6.17 -3.75
N HIS A 116 -10.10 -5.11 -3.63
CA HIS A 116 -9.08 -4.71 -4.60
C HIS A 116 -8.12 -3.69 -3.98
N ASP A 117 -6.92 -3.57 -4.54
CA ASP A 117 -5.90 -2.65 -4.06
C ASP A 117 -6.11 -1.23 -4.56
N ASN A 118 -6.50 -1.08 -5.83
CA ASN A 118 -6.63 0.21 -6.51
C ASN A 118 -7.78 0.22 -7.54
N ALA A 119 -8.47 1.35 -7.69
CA ALA A 119 -9.48 1.51 -8.73
C ALA A 119 -9.25 2.77 -9.58
N GLN A 120 -9.42 2.67 -10.89
CA GLN A 120 -9.21 3.79 -11.83
C GLN A 120 -10.47 4.00 -12.68
N LEU A 121 -10.97 5.23 -12.72
CA LEU A 121 -12.08 5.62 -13.59
C LEU A 121 -11.56 6.09 -14.95
N ILE A 122 -11.92 5.41 -16.03
CA ILE A 122 -11.77 5.88 -17.40
C ILE A 122 -13.04 6.64 -17.79
N SER A 123 -12.89 7.91 -18.12
CA SER A 123 -14.01 8.81 -18.43
C SER A 123 -13.96 9.31 -19.86
N GLY A 124 -15.13 9.28 -20.52
CA GLY A 124 -15.32 9.95 -21.82
C GLY A 124 -15.63 11.46 -21.69
N VAL A 125 -15.66 12.00 -20.46
CA VAL A 125 -15.86 13.44 -20.20
C VAL A 125 -14.55 14.18 -20.40
N TYR A 126 -14.62 15.34 -21.04
CA TYR A 126 -13.49 16.23 -21.19
C TYR A 126 -13.34 17.10 -19.95
N PHE A 127 -12.22 16.94 -19.23
CA PHE A 127 -11.91 17.78 -18.07
C PHE A 127 -11.48 19.19 -18.50
N GLN A 128 -11.76 20.18 -17.65
CA GLN A 128 -11.40 21.57 -17.89
C GLN A 128 -9.89 21.79 -17.77
N GLY A 129 -9.37 22.71 -18.59
CA GLY A 129 -7.95 23.06 -18.60
C GLY A 129 -7.08 22.04 -19.34
N THR A 130 -5.90 21.77 -18.79
CA THR A 130 -4.91 20.84 -19.39
C THR A 130 -4.85 19.50 -18.67
N THR A 131 -5.70 19.29 -17.67
CA THR A 131 -5.71 18.08 -16.85
C THR A 131 -6.38 16.95 -17.61
N ILE A 132 -5.71 15.81 -17.69
CA ILE A 132 -6.22 14.60 -18.38
C ILE A 132 -6.36 13.41 -17.43
N GLY A 133 -5.93 13.54 -16.18
CA GLY A 133 -5.98 12.53 -15.16
C GLY A 133 -5.69 13.15 -13.79
N MET A 134 -6.05 12.43 -12.73
CA MET A 134 -5.79 12.85 -11.36
C MET A 134 -5.83 11.69 -10.37
N ALA A 135 -4.87 11.65 -9.45
CA ALA A 135 -4.81 10.68 -8.37
C ALA A 135 -4.15 11.25 -7.10
N PRO A 136 -4.57 10.82 -5.90
CA PRO A 136 -3.88 11.14 -4.66
C PRO A 136 -2.48 10.50 -4.61
N ILE A 137 -1.53 11.21 -4.01
CA ILE A 137 -0.14 10.75 -3.89
C ILE A 137 0.05 9.88 -2.64
N MET A 138 0.83 8.79 -2.75
CA MET A 138 1.11 7.83 -1.65
C MET A 138 -0.13 7.17 -1.05
N SER A 139 -1.19 7.02 -1.83
CA SER A 139 -2.48 6.50 -1.36
C SER A 139 -2.71 5.03 -1.66
N MET A 140 -1.77 4.33 -2.29
CA MET A 140 -1.89 2.91 -2.59
C MET A 140 -2.21 2.09 -1.34
N CYS A 141 -3.13 1.13 -1.45
CA CYS A 141 -3.69 0.30 -0.36
C CYS A 141 -4.59 1.03 0.65
N THR A 142 -4.77 2.35 0.55
CA THR A 142 -5.70 3.05 1.46
C THR A 142 -7.16 2.81 1.06
N VAL A 143 -8.02 2.69 2.07
CA VAL A 143 -9.45 2.52 1.90
C VAL A 143 -10.06 3.74 1.21
N GLU A 144 -9.61 4.94 1.58
CA GLU A 144 -10.18 6.21 1.13
C GLU A 144 -9.65 6.68 -0.23
N GLN A 145 -8.37 6.45 -0.55
CA GLN A 145 -7.69 7.23 -1.59
C GLN A 145 -6.93 6.40 -2.63
N SER A 146 -6.95 5.07 -2.54
CA SER A 146 -6.26 4.21 -3.51
C SER A 146 -7.03 4.13 -4.83
N GLY A 147 -6.87 5.15 -5.66
CA GLY A 147 -7.46 5.22 -6.99
C GLY A 147 -7.16 6.53 -7.71
N GLY A 148 -7.77 6.69 -8.88
CA GLY A 148 -7.59 7.85 -9.73
C GLY A 148 -8.67 7.95 -10.82
N ILE A 149 -8.63 9.06 -11.54
CA ILE A 149 -9.48 9.32 -12.72
C ILE A 149 -8.60 9.59 -13.93
N VAL A 150 -9.06 9.17 -15.10
CA VAL A 150 -8.34 9.25 -16.37
C VAL A 150 -9.33 9.62 -17.47
N MET A 151 -9.04 10.70 -18.19
CA MET A 151 -9.76 11.07 -19.40
C MET A 151 -9.30 10.18 -20.56
N ASP A 152 -10.22 9.55 -21.27
CA ASP A 152 -9.89 8.83 -22.50
C ASP A 152 -9.76 9.81 -23.68
N HIS A 153 -8.56 10.38 -23.81
CA HIS A 153 -8.27 11.51 -24.71
C HIS A 153 -7.77 11.12 -26.10
N SER A 154 -7.68 9.82 -26.41
CA SER A 154 -7.16 9.32 -27.70
C SER A 154 -7.95 8.12 -28.20
N GLU A 155 -8.08 7.94 -29.51
CA GLU A 155 -8.60 6.69 -30.08
C GLU A 155 -7.65 5.51 -29.80
N ASN A 156 -6.34 5.78 -29.72
CA ASN A 156 -5.37 4.76 -29.35
C ASN A 156 -5.43 4.48 -27.83
N PRO A 157 -5.73 3.25 -27.39
CA PRO A 157 -5.80 2.91 -25.96
C PRO A 157 -4.51 3.19 -25.19
N LEU A 158 -3.37 3.26 -25.90
CA LEU A 158 -2.08 3.67 -25.33
C LEU A 158 -2.15 5.05 -24.66
N GLY A 159 -2.94 5.98 -25.19
CA GLY A 159 -3.08 7.32 -24.62
C GLY A 159 -3.67 7.30 -23.21
N ALA A 160 -4.78 6.57 -23.03
CA ALA A 160 -5.40 6.38 -21.72
C ALA A 160 -4.53 5.50 -20.79
N ALA A 161 -3.86 4.48 -21.33
CA ALA A 161 -2.96 3.63 -20.54
C ALA A 161 -1.78 4.38 -19.94
N VAL A 162 -1.19 5.32 -20.68
CA VAL A 162 -0.10 6.15 -20.15
C VAL A 162 -0.60 7.08 -19.05
N THR A 163 -1.77 7.69 -19.23
CA THR A 163 -2.37 8.51 -18.17
C THR A 163 -2.70 7.66 -16.94
N LEU A 164 -3.31 6.49 -17.09
CA LEU A 164 -3.57 5.57 -15.96
C LEU A 164 -2.26 5.19 -15.26
N ALA A 165 -1.21 4.87 -16.02
CA ALA A 165 0.08 4.54 -15.44
C ALA A 165 0.71 5.72 -14.66
N HIS A 166 0.50 6.95 -15.11
CA HIS A 166 0.89 8.18 -14.42
C HIS A 166 0.14 8.32 -13.08
N GLU A 167 -1.19 8.20 -13.11
CA GLU A 167 -2.04 8.32 -11.92
C GLU A 167 -1.78 7.21 -10.90
N LEU A 168 -1.57 5.98 -11.36
CA LEU A 168 -1.13 4.88 -10.50
C LEU A 168 0.25 5.19 -9.89
N GLY A 169 1.11 5.90 -10.62
CA GLY A 169 2.42 6.36 -10.16
C GLY A 169 2.30 7.32 -8.99
N HIS A 170 1.33 8.24 -9.04
CA HIS A 170 0.96 9.07 -7.89
C HIS A 170 0.52 8.22 -6.70
N ASN A 171 -0.39 7.26 -6.88
CA ASN A 171 -0.80 6.37 -5.77
C ASN A 171 0.41 5.66 -5.14
N PHE A 172 1.42 5.29 -5.94
CA PHE A 172 2.70 4.73 -5.49
C PHE A 172 3.66 5.73 -4.82
N GLY A 173 3.38 7.04 -4.87
CA GLY A 173 4.19 8.09 -4.27
C GLY A 173 5.18 8.76 -5.24
N MET A 174 5.09 8.49 -6.54
CA MET A 174 5.90 9.14 -7.55
C MET A 174 5.42 10.57 -7.78
N ASN A 175 6.35 11.52 -7.80
CA ASN A 175 6.07 12.91 -8.13
C ASN A 175 6.48 13.20 -9.57
N HIS A 176 6.03 14.33 -10.10
CA HIS A 176 6.38 14.71 -11.47
C HIS A 176 7.89 14.87 -11.69
N ASP A 177 8.35 14.50 -12.89
CA ASP A 177 9.69 14.75 -13.38
C ASP A 177 9.81 16.21 -13.83
N THR A 178 10.31 17.10 -12.96
CA THR A 178 10.48 18.52 -13.27
C THR A 178 11.92 19.01 -13.11
N PRO A 179 12.34 20.03 -13.89
CA PRO A 179 13.66 20.66 -13.74
C PRO A 179 13.90 21.22 -12.33
N GLU A 180 12.87 21.74 -11.66
CA GLU A 180 12.95 22.33 -10.32
C GLU A 180 13.34 21.29 -9.26
N ARG A 181 12.93 20.04 -9.44
CA ARG A 181 13.33 18.90 -8.59
C ARG A 181 14.71 18.36 -8.96
N GLY A 182 15.36 18.90 -10.00
CA GLY A 182 16.56 18.33 -10.59
C GLY A 182 16.29 16.97 -11.27
N CYS A 183 15.03 16.72 -11.66
CA CYS A 183 14.61 15.47 -12.27
C CYS A 183 14.48 15.62 -13.78
N GLY A 184 15.52 15.15 -14.50
CA GLY A 184 15.51 15.07 -15.96
C GLY A 184 15.11 13.67 -16.45
N CYS A 185 14.24 13.62 -17.46
CA CYS A 185 14.00 12.41 -18.21
C CYS A 185 15.15 12.19 -19.21
N ARG A 186 15.81 11.02 -19.15
CA ARG A 186 16.85 10.66 -20.14
C ARG A 186 16.28 10.40 -21.53
N MET A 187 15.00 10.04 -21.61
CA MET A 187 14.30 9.85 -22.88
C MET A 187 13.89 11.22 -23.41
N THR A 188 14.29 11.53 -24.63
CA THR A 188 13.99 12.82 -25.26
C THR A 188 12.50 12.91 -25.62
N ALA A 189 11.98 14.13 -25.75
CA ALA A 189 10.56 14.37 -26.03
C ALA A 189 10.11 13.77 -27.37
N ASP A 190 10.98 13.75 -28.38
CA ASP A 190 10.74 13.10 -29.69
C ASP A 190 10.63 11.56 -29.59
N ARG A 191 11.10 10.98 -28.48
CA ARG A 191 10.94 9.55 -28.14
C ARG A 191 9.87 9.33 -27.06
N GLY A 192 9.09 10.36 -26.77
CA GLY A 192 7.90 10.36 -25.92
C GLY A 192 8.14 10.75 -24.47
N GLY A 193 9.40 10.93 -24.04
CA GLY A 193 9.71 11.32 -22.68
C GLY A 193 9.44 10.23 -21.64
N CYS A 194 9.13 10.65 -20.41
CA CYS A 194 8.89 9.76 -19.26
C CYS A 194 7.43 9.86 -18.79
N ILE A 195 6.90 8.76 -18.24
CA ILE A 195 5.49 8.66 -17.80
C ILE A 195 5.13 9.75 -16.78
N MET A 196 6.01 10.05 -15.83
CA MET A 196 5.78 11.06 -14.77
C MET A 196 6.09 12.50 -15.20
N THR A 197 6.25 12.78 -16.50
CA THR A 197 6.34 14.17 -16.98
C THR A 197 5.00 14.88 -16.72
N PRO A 198 4.97 16.16 -16.28
CA PRO A 198 3.71 16.89 -16.02
C PRO A 198 2.77 17.07 -17.21
N SER A 199 3.27 16.84 -18.43
CA SER A 199 2.51 17.04 -19.66
C SER A 199 2.77 15.86 -20.58
N THR A 200 1.69 15.33 -21.15
CA THR A 200 1.77 14.27 -22.16
C THR A 200 1.85 14.89 -23.55
N GLY A 201 2.48 14.17 -24.47
CA GLY A 201 2.58 14.54 -25.88
C GLY A 201 2.66 13.30 -26.75
N TYR A 202 2.62 13.48 -28.07
CA TYR A 202 2.90 12.41 -29.01
C TYR A 202 4.38 12.48 -29.45
N PRO A 203 5.11 11.36 -29.52
CA PRO A 203 4.69 9.99 -29.17
C PRO A 203 4.49 9.79 -27.65
N PHE A 204 3.64 8.83 -27.24
CA PHE A 204 3.34 8.63 -25.82
C PHE A 204 4.53 8.01 -25.04
N PRO A 205 4.82 8.45 -23.81
CA PRO A 205 5.89 7.89 -22.99
C PRO A 205 5.60 6.45 -22.55
N THR A 206 6.63 5.62 -22.50
CA THR A 206 6.52 4.21 -22.10
C THR A 206 7.48 3.80 -20.98
N VAL A 207 8.23 4.77 -20.43
CA VAL A 207 9.28 4.52 -19.44
C VAL A 207 9.18 5.46 -18.23
N PHE A 208 9.55 4.95 -17.06
CA PHE A 208 9.70 5.74 -15.84
C PHE A 208 11.13 6.28 -15.71
N SER A 209 11.27 7.49 -15.14
CA SER A 209 12.57 8.11 -14.93
C SER A 209 13.31 7.48 -13.74
N THR A 210 14.58 7.84 -13.56
CA THR A 210 15.33 7.48 -12.35
C THR A 210 14.77 8.15 -11.10
N CYS A 211 14.14 9.32 -11.22
CA CYS A 211 13.47 9.97 -10.10
C CYS A 211 12.23 9.20 -9.69
N SER A 212 11.39 8.78 -10.64
CA SER A 212 10.20 7.96 -10.34
C SER A 212 10.57 6.66 -9.61
N LYS A 213 11.67 6.00 -10.03
CA LYS A 213 12.19 4.80 -9.36
C LYS A 213 12.65 5.08 -7.92
N LYS A 214 13.30 6.23 -7.69
CA LYS A 214 13.74 6.65 -6.35
C LYS A 214 12.56 7.00 -5.46
N ASP A 215 11.56 7.69 -6.00
CA ASP A 215 10.33 8.05 -5.29
C ASP A 215 9.54 6.79 -4.89
N LEU A 216 9.38 5.84 -5.82
CA LEU A 216 8.76 4.54 -5.54
C LEU A 216 9.49 3.79 -4.42
N ALA A 217 10.83 3.67 -4.52
CA ALA A 217 11.62 3.01 -3.49
C ALA A 217 11.44 3.65 -2.12
N ALA A 218 11.51 4.99 -2.04
CA ALA A 218 11.31 5.73 -0.79
C ALA A 218 9.89 5.60 -0.24
N SER A 219 8.89 5.48 -1.12
CA SER A 219 7.49 5.28 -0.74
C SER A 219 7.24 3.88 -0.16
N LEU A 220 7.74 2.84 -0.83
CA LEU A 220 7.67 1.46 -0.34
C LEU A 220 8.43 1.28 0.99
N GLU A 221 9.59 1.93 1.17
CA GLU A 221 10.35 1.92 2.43
C GLU A 221 9.57 2.56 3.59
N LYS A 222 8.63 3.46 3.32
CA LYS A 222 7.75 4.04 4.35
C LYS A 222 6.56 3.16 4.71
N GLY A 223 6.31 2.08 3.96
CA GLY A 223 5.16 1.21 4.14
C GLY A 223 4.01 1.48 3.17
N VAL A 224 4.16 2.32 2.15
CA VAL A 224 3.15 2.37 1.08
C VAL A 224 3.14 1.02 0.35
N GLY A 225 1.96 0.50 0.03
CA GLY A 225 1.86 -0.78 -0.70
C GLY A 225 1.80 -2.04 0.19
N MET A 226 1.37 -1.94 1.45
CA MET A 226 1.28 -3.11 2.35
C MET A 226 0.40 -4.24 1.79
N CYS A 227 -0.63 -3.92 1.02
CA CYS A 227 -1.52 -4.88 0.37
C CYS A 227 -0.90 -5.58 -0.85
N LEU A 228 0.26 -5.15 -1.37
CA LEU A 228 0.73 -5.58 -2.69
C LEU A 228 1.61 -6.85 -2.68
N TYR A 229 1.60 -7.60 -1.58
CA TYR A 229 2.49 -8.76 -1.38
C TYR A 229 1.77 -10.11 -1.59
N ASN A 230 0.44 -10.13 -1.62
CA ASN A 230 -0.31 -11.30 -2.06
C ASN A 230 -0.31 -11.38 -3.58
N MET A 231 -0.15 -12.60 -4.09
CA MET A 231 -0.48 -12.90 -5.47
C MET A 231 -2.01 -12.87 -5.60
N PRO A 232 -2.58 -12.21 -6.64
CA PRO A 232 -4.01 -12.12 -6.81
C PRO A 232 -4.68 -13.48 -6.87
N GLU A 233 -5.89 -13.57 -6.32
CA GLU A 233 -6.69 -14.78 -6.46
C GLU A 233 -7.14 -14.96 -7.92
N VAL A 234 -6.78 -16.12 -8.46
CA VAL A 234 -7.04 -16.57 -9.83
C VAL A 234 -8.46 -16.35 -10.31
N LYS A 235 -9.46 -16.64 -9.46
CA LYS A 235 -10.89 -16.55 -9.81
C LYS A 235 -11.34 -15.12 -10.09
N VAL A 236 -10.52 -14.15 -9.72
CA VAL A 236 -10.84 -12.73 -9.79
C VAL A 236 -10.20 -12.08 -11.02
N LEU A 237 -9.25 -12.75 -11.70
CA LEU A 237 -8.60 -12.20 -12.89
C LEU A 237 -9.57 -12.09 -14.08
N TYR A 238 -9.60 -10.92 -14.71
CA TYR A 238 -10.39 -10.66 -15.91
C TYR A 238 -9.66 -11.14 -17.17
N GLY A 239 -10.34 -11.90 -18.02
CA GLY A 239 -9.81 -12.42 -19.29
C GLY A 239 -9.80 -13.94 -19.40
N GLY A 240 -10.01 -14.64 -18.28
CA GLY A 240 -10.01 -16.10 -18.22
C GLY A 240 -8.61 -16.71 -18.33
N GLN A 241 -8.56 -18.04 -18.21
CA GLN A 241 -7.33 -18.84 -18.17
C GLN A 241 -6.50 -18.65 -19.44
N LYS A 242 -5.25 -18.19 -19.28
CA LYS A 242 -4.29 -18.03 -20.37
C LYS A 242 -2.86 -18.33 -19.90
N CYS A 243 -2.42 -19.54 -20.21
CA CYS A 243 -1.03 -19.94 -20.04
C CYS A 243 -0.04 -18.99 -20.75
N GLY A 244 0.96 -18.54 -19.99
CA GLY A 244 2.03 -17.65 -20.44
C GLY A 244 1.82 -16.18 -20.05
N ASN A 245 0.76 -15.86 -19.28
CA ASN A 245 0.49 -14.51 -18.80
C ASN A 245 1.20 -14.19 -17.46
N GLY A 246 1.82 -15.20 -16.84
CA GLY A 246 2.59 -15.10 -15.60
C GLY A 246 1.73 -15.05 -14.33
N TYR A 247 0.48 -15.50 -14.40
CA TYR A 247 -0.40 -15.75 -13.26
C TYR A 247 -0.80 -17.23 -13.28
N VAL A 248 -0.67 -17.93 -12.16
CA VAL A 248 -1.02 -19.36 -12.12
C VAL A 248 -2.53 -19.48 -12.04
N GLU A 249 -3.20 -19.83 -13.14
CA GLU A 249 -4.67 -19.88 -13.19
C GLU A 249 -5.27 -21.27 -12.93
N GLU A 250 -6.61 -21.40 -12.89
CA GLU A 250 -7.26 -22.68 -12.57
C GLU A 250 -6.96 -23.69 -13.69
N GLY A 251 -6.42 -24.85 -13.34
CA GLY A 251 -5.94 -25.85 -14.30
C GLY A 251 -4.45 -25.72 -14.66
N GLU A 252 -3.78 -24.65 -14.22
CA GLU A 252 -2.34 -24.48 -14.35
C GLU A 252 -1.62 -24.84 -13.05
N GLU A 253 -0.44 -25.43 -13.14
CA GLU A 253 0.42 -25.73 -11.97
C GLU A 253 1.51 -24.67 -11.79
N CYS A 254 1.84 -23.94 -12.86
CA CYS A 254 2.80 -22.84 -12.86
C CYS A 254 2.63 -21.96 -14.11
N ASP A 255 2.97 -20.69 -14.01
CA ASP A 255 3.08 -19.80 -15.18
C ASP A 255 4.26 -18.85 -14.99
N CYS A 256 5.28 -19.00 -15.84
CA CYS A 256 6.51 -18.21 -15.83
C CYS A 256 6.57 -17.15 -16.94
N GLY A 257 5.45 -16.89 -17.61
CA GLY A 257 5.36 -16.05 -18.80
C GLY A 257 5.49 -16.85 -20.10
N GLU A 258 5.56 -16.10 -21.21
CA GLU A 258 5.73 -16.66 -22.55
C GLU A 258 7.03 -17.49 -22.65
N PRO A 259 7.11 -18.48 -23.57
CA PRO A 259 8.26 -19.37 -23.70
C PRO A 259 9.61 -18.66 -23.87
N GLU A 260 9.62 -17.48 -24.51
CA GLU A 260 10.82 -16.68 -24.73
C GLU A 260 11.29 -15.94 -23.47
N GLU A 261 10.40 -15.68 -22.51
CA GLU A 261 10.67 -14.94 -21.27
C GLU A 261 10.89 -15.88 -20.07
N CYS A 262 10.33 -17.10 -20.13
CA CYS A 262 10.38 -18.05 -19.04
C CYS A 262 11.79 -18.61 -18.79
N MET A 263 12.43 -18.14 -17.71
CA MET A 263 13.71 -18.67 -17.21
C MET A 263 13.55 -19.71 -16.10
N ASN A 264 12.32 -20.09 -15.75
CA ASN A 264 12.06 -20.97 -14.61
C ASN A 264 12.30 -22.45 -14.97
N PRO A 265 13.28 -23.13 -14.34
CA PRO A 265 13.57 -24.53 -14.66
C PRO A 265 12.48 -25.50 -14.19
N CYS A 266 11.63 -25.07 -13.25
CA CYS A 266 10.57 -25.88 -12.66
C CYS A 266 9.27 -25.83 -13.47
N CYS A 267 9.13 -24.88 -14.40
CA CYS A 267 7.89 -24.66 -15.13
C CYS A 267 8.03 -24.93 -16.63
N ASN A 268 7.03 -25.58 -17.22
CA ASN A 268 6.91 -25.74 -18.66
C ASN A 268 6.01 -24.63 -19.24
N ALA A 269 6.64 -23.57 -19.75
CA ALA A 269 5.98 -22.38 -20.28
C ALA A 269 4.93 -22.64 -21.38
N THR A 270 5.05 -23.73 -22.15
CA THR A 270 4.09 -24.03 -23.23
C THR A 270 2.82 -24.69 -22.72
N THR A 271 2.86 -25.30 -21.54
CA THR A 271 1.75 -26.11 -20.99
C THR A 271 1.29 -25.63 -19.62
N CYS A 272 2.02 -24.71 -18.99
CA CYS A 272 1.79 -24.22 -17.63
C CYS A 272 1.70 -25.35 -16.59
N THR A 273 2.53 -26.38 -16.78
CA THR A 273 2.67 -27.54 -15.88
C THR A 273 4.06 -27.58 -15.26
N LEU A 274 4.15 -28.17 -14.07
CA LEU A 274 5.43 -28.37 -13.39
C LEU A 274 6.27 -29.42 -14.13
N LYS A 275 7.58 -29.21 -14.15
CA LYS A 275 8.54 -30.13 -14.78
C LYS A 275 9.01 -31.20 -13.80
N GLY A 276 8.87 -32.47 -14.17
CA GLY A 276 9.41 -33.60 -13.41
C GLY A 276 8.81 -33.70 -12.01
N ASP A 277 9.67 -33.83 -10.98
CA ASP A 277 9.26 -33.94 -9.57
C ASP A 277 9.14 -32.58 -8.85
N ALA A 278 9.04 -31.49 -9.61
CA ALA A 278 8.86 -30.15 -9.06
C ALA A 278 7.56 -30.07 -8.25
N VAL A 279 7.63 -29.44 -7.08
CA VAL A 279 6.48 -29.19 -6.19
C VAL A 279 6.02 -27.74 -6.29
N CYS A 280 6.92 -26.86 -6.69
CA CYS A 280 6.64 -25.46 -6.91
C CYS A 280 7.52 -24.92 -8.04
N ALA A 281 7.10 -23.79 -8.60
CA ALA A 281 7.91 -23.02 -9.54
C ALA A 281 8.09 -21.57 -9.09
N HIS A 282 7.06 -20.96 -8.50
CA HIS A 282 7.04 -19.54 -8.17
C HIS A 282 6.92 -19.30 -6.67
N GLY A 283 7.13 -18.06 -6.24
CA GLY A 283 6.96 -17.63 -4.85
C GLY A 283 8.24 -17.68 -4.02
N GLN A 284 8.30 -16.83 -3.00
CA GLN A 284 9.48 -16.61 -2.15
C GLN A 284 9.82 -17.82 -1.27
N CYS A 285 8.85 -18.74 -1.10
CA CYS A 285 8.98 -20.00 -0.37
C CYS A 285 9.22 -21.20 -1.29
N CYS A 286 9.53 -20.98 -2.57
CA CYS A 286 10.04 -22.00 -3.49
C CYS A 286 11.56 -21.86 -3.65
N ASP A 287 12.29 -22.96 -3.53
CA ASP A 287 13.74 -23.04 -3.73
C ASP A 287 14.06 -24.36 -4.43
N ASP A 288 14.80 -24.33 -5.53
CA ASP A 288 15.14 -25.51 -6.34
C ASP A 288 13.94 -26.45 -6.60
N CYS A 289 12.80 -25.85 -7.01
CA CYS A 289 11.54 -26.54 -7.27
C CYS A 289 10.90 -27.25 -6.07
N ARG A 290 11.35 -26.94 -4.83
CA ARG A 290 10.85 -27.51 -3.58
C ARG A 290 10.39 -26.40 -2.62
N LEU A 291 9.48 -26.77 -1.71
CA LEU A 291 9.02 -25.85 -0.67
C LEU A 291 10.12 -25.64 0.37
N LYS A 292 10.37 -24.38 0.73
CA LYS A 292 11.23 -24.02 1.86
C LYS A 292 10.60 -24.50 3.17
N PRO A 293 11.41 -24.93 4.14
CA PRO A 293 10.90 -25.44 5.40
C PRO A 293 10.15 -24.37 6.20
N ALA A 294 9.17 -24.81 6.98
CA ALA A 294 8.41 -23.94 7.88
C ALA A 294 9.37 -23.19 8.83
N GLY A 295 9.22 -21.87 8.92
CA GLY A 295 10.13 -21.03 9.71
C GLY A 295 11.23 -20.34 8.92
N THR A 296 11.31 -20.58 7.61
CA THR A 296 12.22 -19.83 6.73
C THR A 296 11.66 -18.44 6.48
N MET A 297 12.39 -17.39 6.86
CA MET A 297 11.96 -16.02 6.60
C MET A 297 11.85 -15.76 5.09
N CYS A 298 10.68 -15.35 4.63
CA CYS A 298 10.41 -15.06 3.22
C CYS A 298 10.18 -13.57 2.97
N ARG A 299 9.84 -12.80 4.00
CA ARG A 299 9.78 -11.34 3.93
C ARG A 299 10.27 -10.73 5.24
N GLU A 300 11.23 -9.82 5.11
CA GLU A 300 11.70 -8.96 6.20
C GLU A 300 10.72 -7.80 6.43
N SER A 301 10.69 -7.24 7.63
CA SER A 301 9.95 -5.99 7.89
C SER A 301 10.56 -4.83 7.09
N SER A 302 9.71 -4.03 6.45
CA SER A 302 10.12 -2.89 5.62
C SER A 302 10.37 -1.63 6.42
N ASN A 303 9.63 -1.45 7.52
CA ASN A 303 9.68 -0.26 8.36
C ASN A 303 9.31 -0.60 9.83
N SER A 304 9.23 0.40 10.70
CA SER A 304 9.00 0.23 12.14
C SER A 304 7.58 -0.25 12.51
N CYS A 305 6.63 -0.14 11.58
CA CYS A 305 5.25 -0.57 11.72
C CYS A 305 4.97 -1.92 11.05
N ASP A 306 5.96 -2.53 10.40
CA ASP A 306 5.82 -3.76 9.63
C ASP A 306 6.31 -4.99 10.40
N LEU A 307 5.70 -6.16 10.17
CA LEU A 307 6.11 -7.43 10.78
C LEU A 307 6.77 -8.33 9.73
N PRO A 308 7.67 -9.25 10.12
CA PRO A 308 8.25 -10.22 9.19
C PRO A 308 7.30 -11.41 8.94
N GLU A 309 7.45 -12.07 7.78
CA GLU A 309 6.74 -13.31 7.44
C GLU A 309 7.71 -14.44 7.13
N PHE A 310 7.21 -15.64 7.43
CA PHE A 310 7.94 -16.88 7.36
C PHE A 310 7.14 -17.91 6.57
N CYS A 311 7.85 -18.71 5.78
CA CYS A 311 7.27 -19.81 5.05
C CYS A 311 6.57 -20.76 6.03
N THR A 312 5.39 -21.24 5.64
CA THR A 312 4.63 -22.21 6.41
C THR A 312 5.08 -23.64 6.16
N GLY A 313 5.90 -23.87 5.13
CA GLY A 313 6.27 -25.20 4.63
C GLY A 313 5.17 -25.91 3.82
N ALA A 314 4.00 -25.30 3.71
CA ALA A 314 2.84 -25.87 3.00
C ALA A 314 2.47 -25.09 1.72
N SER A 315 3.05 -23.92 1.51
CA SER A 315 2.78 -23.05 0.35
C SER A 315 4.09 -22.54 -0.24
N PRO A 316 4.17 -22.42 -1.58
CA PRO A 316 5.34 -21.83 -2.24
C PRO A 316 5.37 -20.30 -2.16
N HIS A 317 4.24 -19.69 -1.79
CA HIS A 317 4.13 -18.24 -1.57
C HIS A 317 4.38 -17.88 -0.12
N CYS A 318 5.02 -16.73 0.10
CA CYS A 318 5.09 -16.13 1.42
C CYS A 318 3.67 -15.78 1.89
N PRO A 319 3.35 -15.92 3.19
CA PRO A 319 2.07 -15.42 3.72
C PRO A 319 1.83 -13.95 3.37
N ALA A 320 0.56 -13.56 3.34
CA ALA A 320 0.19 -12.16 3.09
C ALA A 320 0.85 -11.24 4.12
N ASN A 321 1.29 -10.06 3.67
CA ASN A 321 1.93 -9.06 4.52
C ASN A 321 1.00 -8.67 5.68
N VAL A 322 1.51 -8.81 6.90
CA VAL A 322 0.87 -8.31 8.12
C VAL A 322 1.76 -7.27 8.76
N TYR A 323 1.13 -6.30 9.41
CA TYR A 323 1.81 -5.19 10.06
C TYR A 323 1.25 -4.95 11.45
N LEU A 324 1.91 -4.11 12.24
CA LEU A 324 1.44 -3.77 13.58
C LEU A 324 0.05 -3.15 13.53
N HIS A 325 -0.80 -3.56 14.46
CA HIS A 325 -2.13 -2.99 14.61
C HIS A 325 -2.08 -1.48 14.84
N ASP A 326 -3.05 -0.76 14.28
CA ASP A 326 -3.08 0.70 14.35
C ASP A 326 -3.07 1.18 15.81
N GLY A 327 -2.27 2.21 16.08
CA GLY A 327 -2.06 2.77 17.43
C GLY A 327 -0.84 2.22 18.16
N HIS A 328 -0.14 1.20 17.65
CA HIS A 328 1.17 0.82 18.17
C HIS A 328 2.17 1.96 18.01
N SER A 329 3.03 2.19 19.00
CA SER A 329 4.11 3.19 18.88
C SER A 329 5.13 2.77 17.84
N CYS A 330 5.58 3.72 17.03
CA CYS A 330 6.67 3.47 16.10
C CYS A 330 8.00 3.26 16.82
N TYR A 331 8.87 2.47 16.22
CA TYR A 331 10.26 2.31 16.64
C TYR A 331 11.14 3.45 16.09
N ASP A 332 12.10 3.94 16.88
CA ASP A 332 13.07 5.02 16.59
C ASP A 332 12.51 6.41 16.19
N VAL A 333 11.20 6.54 16.04
CA VAL A 333 10.53 7.78 15.66
C VAL A 333 9.34 8.00 16.59
N GLU A 334 9.13 9.24 17.04
CA GLU A 334 7.93 9.58 17.78
C GLU A 334 6.71 9.59 16.86
N GLY A 335 5.92 8.53 16.93
CA GLY A 335 4.72 8.36 16.12
C GLY A 335 3.92 7.14 16.52
N TYR A 336 2.79 6.96 15.85
CA TYR A 336 1.95 5.78 15.96
C TYR A 336 1.73 5.16 14.58
N CYS A 337 1.71 3.84 14.53
CA CYS A 337 1.43 3.08 13.33
C CYS A 337 -0.03 3.28 12.92
N TYR A 338 -0.22 3.55 11.63
CA TYR A 338 -1.53 3.64 11.01
C TYR A 338 -1.43 3.09 9.59
N ASN A 339 -2.20 2.04 9.29
CA ASN A 339 -2.15 1.29 8.02
C ASN A 339 -0.72 0.83 7.66
N GLY A 340 0.07 0.41 8.65
CA GLY A 340 1.43 -0.09 8.44
C GLY A 340 2.48 0.98 8.14
N ILE A 341 2.12 2.26 8.30
CA ILE A 341 3.00 3.41 8.09
C ILE A 341 3.15 4.19 9.41
N CYS A 342 4.37 4.64 9.70
CA CYS A 342 4.62 5.61 10.75
C CYS A 342 4.50 7.04 10.21
N GLN A 343 3.35 7.67 10.42
CA GLN A 343 3.08 9.03 9.91
C GLN A 343 3.58 10.11 10.87
N THR A 344 4.34 11.09 10.36
CA THR A 344 4.85 12.22 11.14
C THR A 344 4.72 13.55 10.38
N HIS A 345 4.54 14.65 11.12
CA HIS A 345 4.53 15.99 10.53
C HIS A 345 5.84 16.30 9.79
N GLU A 346 6.99 15.87 10.34
CA GLU A 346 8.29 16.08 9.68
C GLU A 346 8.33 15.42 8.31
N GLN A 347 7.92 14.15 8.22
CA GLN A 347 7.93 13.44 6.95
C GLN A 347 7.00 14.09 5.93
N GLN A 348 5.82 14.56 6.36
CA GLN A 348 4.90 15.27 5.48
C GLN A 348 5.47 16.63 5.05
N CYS A 349 6.13 17.39 5.93
CA CYS A 349 6.83 18.62 5.57
C CYS A 349 7.95 18.38 4.55
N ILE A 350 8.74 17.31 4.71
CA ILE A 350 9.77 16.92 3.73
C ILE A 350 9.15 16.54 2.39
N THR A 351 8.01 15.86 2.37
CA THR A 351 7.29 15.55 1.14
C THR A 351 6.82 16.83 0.43
N LEU A 352 6.30 17.81 1.18
CA LEU A 352 5.76 19.03 0.62
C LEU A 352 6.83 20.03 0.17
N TRP A 353 7.93 20.13 0.91
CA TRP A 353 8.94 21.20 0.73
C TRP A 353 10.33 20.67 0.37
N GLY A 354 10.52 19.36 0.28
CA GLY A 354 11.80 18.73 0.01
C GLY A 354 12.72 18.62 1.24
N PRO A 355 13.95 18.13 1.03
CA PRO A 355 14.93 17.92 2.10
C PRO A 355 15.23 19.20 2.90
N GLY A 356 15.37 19.05 4.22
CA GLY A 356 15.64 20.17 5.14
C GLY A 356 14.39 20.87 5.68
N ALA A 357 13.19 20.46 5.27
CA ALA A 357 11.95 20.91 5.86
C ALA A 357 11.67 20.20 7.20
N LYS A 358 11.00 20.91 8.11
CA LYS A 358 10.67 20.47 9.48
C LYS A 358 9.27 20.95 9.87
N PRO A 359 8.61 20.32 10.86
CA PRO A 359 7.35 20.84 11.39
C PRO A 359 7.57 22.20 12.04
N ALA A 360 6.63 23.11 11.86
CA ALA A 360 6.64 24.39 12.55
C ALA A 360 6.26 24.22 14.03
N PRO A 361 6.59 25.17 14.92
CA PRO A 361 6.15 25.14 16.31
C PRO A 361 4.62 25.07 16.45
N GLY A 362 4.11 24.46 17.53
CA GLY A 362 2.67 24.26 17.75
C GLY A 362 1.81 25.52 17.62
N ILE A 363 2.35 26.69 18.03
CA ILE A 363 1.68 27.99 17.88
C ILE A 363 1.34 28.33 16.41
N CYS A 364 2.13 27.85 15.44
CA CYS A 364 1.81 27.99 14.02
C CYS A 364 0.50 27.27 13.68
N PHE A 365 0.36 26.03 14.12
CA PHE A 365 -0.85 25.24 13.90
C PHE A 365 -2.05 25.90 14.57
N GLU A 366 -1.93 26.25 15.86
CA GLU A 366 -3.02 26.86 16.62
C GLU A 366 -3.51 28.18 16.01
N ARG A 367 -2.58 29.08 15.67
CA ARG A 367 -2.94 30.40 15.13
C ARG A 367 -3.50 30.30 13.72
N VAL A 368 -2.81 29.60 12.82
CA VAL A 368 -3.24 29.50 11.42
C VAL A 368 -4.56 28.73 11.33
N ASN A 369 -4.68 27.59 12.00
CA ASN A 369 -5.87 26.75 11.86
C ASN A 369 -7.09 27.24 12.65
N SER A 370 -6.93 28.25 13.51
CA SER A 370 -8.08 28.95 14.14
C SER A 370 -8.83 29.88 13.19
N ALA A 371 -8.27 30.17 12.00
CA ALA A 371 -8.88 31.06 11.02
C ALA A 371 -10.18 30.47 10.45
N GLY A 372 -10.17 29.18 10.09
CA GLY A 372 -11.31 28.53 9.42
C GLY A 372 -11.51 29.05 8.01
N ASP A 373 -10.41 29.22 7.27
CA ASP A 373 -10.39 29.71 5.90
C ASP A 373 -9.63 28.70 4.99
N PRO A 374 -9.52 28.91 3.66
CA PRO A 374 -8.84 27.98 2.76
C PRO A 374 -7.36 27.70 3.10
N TYR A 375 -6.73 28.55 3.92
CA TYR A 375 -5.30 28.51 4.23
C TYR A 375 -5.01 27.92 5.61
N GLY A 376 -5.96 28.02 6.53
CA GLY A 376 -5.88 27.46 7.88
C GLY A 376 -7.23 26.96 8.38
N ASN A 377 -7.40 25.64 8.48
CA ASN A 377 -8.66 25.00 8.83
C ASN A 377 -8.46 23.55 9.30
N CYS A 378 -9.53 22.96 9.86
CA CYS A 378 -9.66 21.52 10.19
C CYS A 378 -10.50 20.78 9.15
N GLY A 379 -10.26 21.05 7.86
CA GLY A 379 -11.11 20.58 6.77
C GLY A 379 -12.39 21.38 6.66
N LYS A 380 -13.42 20.74 6.10
CA LYS A 380 -14.73 21.35 5.85
C LYS A 380 -15.82 20.67 6.65
N ASP A 381 -16.83 21.45 7.02
CA ASP A 381 -18.04 20.94 7.62
C ASP A 381 -18.98 20.31 6.57
N SER A 382 -20.11 19.78 7.02
CA SER A 382 -21.12 19.16 6.14
C SER A 382 -21.78 20.13 5.15
N LYS A 383 -21.49 21.43 5.24
CA LYS A 383 -21.99 22.48 4.34
C LYS A 383 -20.90 22.94 3.36
N GLY A 384 -19.72 22.30 3.37
CA GLY A 384 -18.58 22.66 2.54
C GLY A 384 -17.83 23.91 3.00
N LEU A 385 -18.12 24.42 4.20
CA LEU A 385 -17.44 25.59 4.76
C LEU A 385 -16.20 25.17 5.55
N PHE A 386 -15.12 25.94 5.42
CA PHE A 386 -13.89 25.68 6.17
C PHE A 386 -14.13 25.78 7.68
N ALA A 387 -13.87 24.68 8.38
CA ALA A 387 -14.07 24.58 9.81
C ALA A 387 -12.84 25.13 10.54
N LYS A 388 -13.08 25.96 11.57
CA LYS A 388 -12.03 26.36 12.52
C LYS A 388 -11.61 25.14 13.33
N CYS A 389 -10.31 25.00 13.58
CA CYS A 389 -9.83 24.01 14.53
C CYS A 389 -10.05 24.48 15.97
N ASP A 390 -10.47 23.57 16.83
CA ASP A 390 -10.23 23.71 18.26
C ASP A 390 -8.72 23.64 18.54
N ALA A 391 -8.27 24.28 19.62
CA ALA A 391 -6.84 24.35 19.95
C ALA A 391 -6.19 22.95 20.06
N ARG A 392 -6.90 21.97 20.63
CA ARG A 392 -6.44 20.58 20.75
C ARG A 392 -6.31 19.86 19.40
N ASP A 393 -7.08 20.29 18.41
CA ASP A 393 -7.20 19.66 17.10
C ASP A 393 -6.34 20.38 16.05
N ALA A 394 -5.72 21.50 16.42
CA ALA A 394 -4.96 22.35 15.52
C ALA A 394 -3.83 21.60 14.79
N GLN A 395 -3.18 20.62 15.42
CA GLN A 395 -2.15 19.79 14.80
C GLN A 395 -2.68 18.76 13.80
N CYS A 396 -4.01 18.64 13.64
CA CYS A 396 -4.68 17.77 12.67
C CYS A 396 -5.37 18.54 11.52
N GLY A 397 -5.23 19.87 11.52
CA GLY A 397 -5.71 20.76 10.45
C GLY A 397 -4.71 20.90 9.30
N LYS A 398 -4.56 22.14 8.78
CA LYS A 398 -3.53 22.44 7.77
C LYS A 398 -2.14 22.31 8.36
N ILE A 399 -1.27 21.60 7.65
CA ILE A 399 0.11 21.37 8.07
C ILE A 399 0.91 22.67 7.99
N GLN A 400 1.70 22.92 9.04
CA GLN A 400 2.60 24.05 9.12
C GLN A 400 4.04 23.56 9.22
N CYS A 401 4.90 24.08 8.33
CA CYS A 401 6.29 23.67 8.17
C CYS A 401 7.24 24.86 8.24
N GLN A 402 8.54 24.57 8.34
CA GLN A 402 9.66 25.50 8.24
C GLN A 402 10.79 24.88 7.43
N GLY A 403 11.62 25.70 6.78
CA GLY A 403 12.75 25.24 5.97
C GLY A 403 12.34 24.61 4.63
N GLY A 404 13.24 23.84 4.03
CA GLY A 404 13.07 23.24 2.71
C GLY A 404 13.18 24.24 1.54
N ALA A 405 12.62 23.86 0.40
CA ALA A 405 12.57 24.67 -0.82
C ALA A 405 11.64 25.89 -0.68
N ASN A 406 11.85 26.89 -1.53
CA ASN A 406 11.05 28.13 -1.53
C ASN A 406 9.64 27.96 -2.08
N ARG A 407 9.38 26.87 -2.80
CA ARG A 407 8.06 26.50 -3.32
C ARG A 407 7.78 25.04 -3.00
N PRO A 408 6.50 24.64 -2.85
CA PRO A 408 6.15 23.24 -2.67
C PRO A 408 6.70 22.42 -3.84
N VAL A 409 7.24 21.24 -3.54
CA VAL A 409 7.79 20.31 -4.54
C VAL A 409 6.74 19.32 -5.06
N ILE A 410 5.50 19.44 -4.57
CA ILE A 410 4.35 18.62 -4.94
C ILE A 410 3.46 19.35 -5.94
N GLY A 411 3.28 18.77 -7.12
CA GLY A 411 2.39 19.27 -8.16
C GLY A 411 2.77 20.66 -8.72
N THR A 412 2.16 21.04 -9.84
CA THR A 412 2.36 22.36 -10.46
C THR A 412 1.42 23.44 -9.93
N ASN A 413 0.36 23.06 -9.23
CA ASN A 413 -0.72 23.95 -8.76
C ASN A 413 -0.67 24.26 -7.24
N ALA A 414 0.49 24.02 -6.61
CA ALA A 414 0.70 24.30 -5.21
C ALA A 414 1.30 25.70 -5.00
N VAL A 415 0.69 26.47 -4.08
CA VAL A 415 1.15 27.80 -3.69
C VAL A 415 1.67 27.78 -2.26
N SER A 416 2.74 28.53 -2.02
CA SER A 416 3.29 28.72 -0.67
C SER A 416 2.49 29.79 0.06
N ILE A 417 2.06 29.46 1.28
CA ILE A 417 1.36 30.37 2.18
C ILE A 417 2.27 30.63 3.38
N GLU A 418 2.71 31.87 3.52
CA GLU A 418 3.61 32.29 4.58
C GLU A 418 2.89 33.20 5.58
N THR A 419 2.86 32.77 6.84
CA THR A 419 2.26 33.53 7.94
C THR A 419 3.34 33.90 8.94
N ASN A 420 3.43 35.19 9.29
CA ASN A 420 4.35 35.67 10.32
C ASN A 420 3.61 35.86 11.64
N ILE A 421 3.97 35.07 12.66
CA ILE A 421 3.39 35.19 14.00
C ILE A 421 4.32 36.05 14.87
N PRO A 422 3.87 37.19 15.40
CA PRO A 422 4.68 38.01 16.31
C PRO A 422 4.85 37.32 17.67
N LEU A 423 6.06 37.38 18.22
CA LEU A 423 6.38 36.85 19.54
C LEU A 423 6.27 37.95 20.62
N GLN A 424 5.84 37.57 21.82
CA GLN A 424 5.70 38.51 22.95
C GLN A 424 7.04 39.13 23.38
N GLU A 425 8.14 38.39 23.24
CA GLU A 425 9.49 38.81 23.61
C GLU A 425 10.23 39.59 22.50
N GLY A 426 9.53 39.90 21.39
CA GLY A 426 10.12 40.48 20.20
C GLY A 426 10.58 39.42 19.18
N GLY A 427 10.49 39.75 17.89
CA GLY A 427 10.74 38.81 16.80
C GLY A 427 9.47 38.22 16.18
N ARG A 428 9.64 37.32 15.23
CA ARG A 428 8.54 36.73 14.44
C ARG A 428 8.88 35.30 14.03
N ILE A 429 7.90 34.40 14.16
CA ILE A 429 7.98 33.02 13.66
C ILE A 429 7.35 32.98 12.27
N LEU A 430 8.12 32.49 11.29
CA LEU A 430 7.59 32.18 9.97
C LEU A 430 6.95 30.78 10.00
N CYS A 431 5.66 30.73 9.72
CA CYS A 431 4.89 29.51 9.55
C CYS A 431 4.60 29.35 8.06
N ARG A 432 4.97 28.21 7.47
CA ARG A 432 4.77 27.96 6.05
C ARG A 432 3.79 26.81 5.85
N GLY A 433 2.63 27.11 5.28
CA GLY A 433 1.68 26.14 4.76
C GLY A 433 1.70 26.13 3.23
N THR A 434 0.97 25.19 2.63
CA THR A 434 0.70 25.23 1.19
C THR A 434 -0.79 25.18 0.96
N HIS A 435 -1.28 25.89 -0.04
CA HIS A 435 -2.60 25.67 -0.59
C HIS A 435 -2.42 25.10 -1.98
N VAL A 436 -3.00 23.93 -2.21
CA VAL A 436 -3.01 23.32 -3.53
C VAL A 436 -4.42 23.50 -4.05
N TYR A 437 -4.55 24.13 -5.21
CA TYR A 437 -5.84 24.31 -5.86
C TYR A 437 -6.31 22.94 -6.38
N LEU A 438 -6.87 22.14 -5.48
CA LEU A 438 -7.35 20.79 -5.74
C LEU A 438 -8.88 20.68 -5.73
N GLY A 439 -9.58 21.79 -5.99
CA GLY A 439 -11.01 21.86 -5.75
C GLY A 439 -11.34 21.77 -4.26
N ASP A 440 -12.61 21.96 -3.95
CA ASP A 440 -13.05 22.23 -2.60
C ASP A 440 -13.14 20.97 -1.71
N ASP A 441 -13.18 19.77 -2.29
CA ASP A 441 -13.51 18.52 -1.58
C ASP A 441 -12.46 17.39 -1.74
N MET A 442 -11.32 17.65 -2.40
CA MET A 442 -10.19 16.73 -2.39
C MET A 442 -9.40 16.86 -1.08
N PRO A 443 -8.86 15.77 -0.50
CA PRO A 443 -7.91 15.86 0.61
C PRO A 443 -6.68 16.67 0.17
N ASP A 444 -6.70 17.95 0.54
CA ASP A 444 -5.62 18.90 0.36
C ASP A 444 -4.33 18.28 0.95
N PRO A 445 -3.25 18.10 0.16
CA PRO A 445 -2.01 17.49 0.63
C PRO A 445 -1.31 18.37 1.68
N GLY A 446 -1.73 19.63 1.81
CA GLY A 446 -1.41 20.53 2.90
C GLY A 446 -2.29 20.35 4.14
N LEU A 447 -3.15 19.33 4.24
CA LEU A 447 -3.78 18.89 5.49
C LEU A 447 -2.98 17.76 6.12
N VAL A 448 -2.89 17.74 7.44
CA VAL A 448 -2.21 16.67 8.17
C VAL A 448 -2.89 15.33 7.89
N LEU A 449 -2.09 14.32 7.53
CA LEU A 449 -2.57 12.98 7.20
C LEU A 449 -3.14 12.27 8.42
N ALA A 450 -4.14 11.42 8.20
CA ALA A 450 -4.67 10.54 9.24
C ALA A 450 -3.57 9.60 9.77
N GLY A 451 -3.61 9.30 11.08
CA GLY A 451 -2.59 8.53 11.77
C GLY A 451 -1.39 9.33 12.28
N THR A 452 -1.23 10.59 11.88
CA THR A 452 -0.13 11.45 12.36
C THR A 452 -0.27 11.73 13.86
N LYS A 453 0.81 11.57 14.62
CA LYS A 453 0.85 11.93 16.06
C LYS A 453 0.50 13.41 16.24
N CYS A 454 -0.45 13.72 17.13
CA CYS A 454 -0.84 15.10 17.48
C CYS A 454 -0.74 15.40 18.99
N GLY A 455 -0.32 14.40 19.77
CA GLY A 455 -0.14 14.47 21.21
C GLY A 455 0.27 13.10 21.75
N ASP A 456 0.52 13.01 23.05
CA ASP A 456 0.89 11.76 23.68
C ASP A 456 -0.31 10.81 23.73
N SER A 457 -0.12 9.61 23.18
CA SER A 457 -1.17 8.61 22.93
C SER A 457 -2.31 9.12 22.05
N MET A 458 -2.04 10.10 21.17
CA MET A 458 -3.06 10.73 20.32
C MET A 458 -2.62 10.82 18.85
N VAL A 459 -3.56 10.55 17.95
CA VAL A 459 -3.39 10.58 16.49
C VAL A 459 -4.48 11.41 15.81
N CYS A 460 -4.16 11.94 14.65
CA CYS A 460 -5.13 12.63 13.81
C CYS A 460 -6.06 11.65 13.13
N LEU A 461 -7.37 11.76 13.39
CA LEU A 461 -8.42 11.01 12.72
C LEU A 461 -9.60 11.93 12.46
N ASN A 462 -10.11 11.95 11.22
CA ASN A 462 -11.20 12.83 10.81
C ASN A 462 -10.97 14.30 11.23
N ARG A 463 -9.72 14.77 11.08
CA ARG A 463 -9.28 16.14 11.42
C ARG A 463 -9.35 16.49 12.91
N GLN A 464 -9.49 15.49 13.78
CA GLN A 464 -9.48 15.64 15.23
C GLN A 464 -8.30 14.87 15.83
N CYS A 465 -7.75 15.39 16.91
CA CYS A 465 -6.72 14.73 17.70
C CYS A 465 -7.39 13.78 18.69
N GLN A 466 -7.32 12.48 18.41
CA GLN A 466 -8.05 11.43 19.14
C GLN A 466 -7.09 10.42 19.77
N ASN A 467 -7.51 9.79 20.87
CA ASN A 467 -6.67 8.84 21.58
C ASN A 467 -6.50 7.54 20.76
N VAL A 468 -5.29 6.96 20.73
CA VAL A 468 -5.01 5.70 20.00
C VAL A 468 -5.85 4.51 20.45
N SER A 469 -6.47 4.59 21.64
CA SER A 469 -7.40 3.58 22.15
C SER A 469 -8.61 3.36 21.24
N VAL A 470 -8.97 4.32 20.36
CA VAL A 470 -10.06 4.14 19.38
C VAL A 470 -9.85 2.95 18.44
N PHE A 471 -8.61 2.53 18.24
CA PHE A 471 -8.29 1.35 17.42
C PHE A 471 -8.43 0.02 18.18
N GLY A 472 -8.61 0.05 19.50
CA GLY A 472 -8.63 -1.17 20.34
C GLY A 472 -7.24 -1.83 20.48
N VAL A 473 -6.16 -1.09 20.27
CA VAL A 473 -4.78 -1.63 20.28
C VAL A 473 -4.38 -2.20 21.63
N LEU A 474 -4.82 -1.58 22.73
CA LEU A 474 -4.50 -2.01 24.09
C LEU A 474 -5.19 -3.35 24.41
N GLU A 475 -6.46 -3.49 24.03
CA GLU A 475 -7.22 -4.74 24.19
C GLU A 475 -6.59 -5.86 23.36
N CYS A 476 -6.24 -5.57 22.11
CA CYS A 476 -5.62 -6.56 21.24
C CYS A 476 -4.22 -6.96 21.72
N SER A 477 -3.41 -6.02 22.21
CA SER A 477 -2.09 -6.34 22.76
C SER A 477 -2.18 -7.11 24.07
N GLY A 478 -3.20 -6.82 24.89
CA GLY A 478 -3.42 -7.46 26.19
C GLY A 478 -3.61 -8.98 26.10
N LYS A 479 -4.20 -9.49 25.01
CA LYS A 479 -4.35 -10.95 24.81
C LYS A 479 -3.08 -11.69 24.38
N CYS A 480 -2.00 -10.97 24.08
CA CYS A 480 -0.73 -11.57 23.64
C CYS A 480 0.22 -11.93 24.80
N ASN A 481 -0.30 -12.00 26.03
CA ASN A 481 0.43 -12.41 27.25
C ASN A 481 1.75 -11.67 27.50
N GLY A 482 1.90 -10.45 26.97
CA GLY A 482 3.14 -9.66 27.05
C GLY A 482 4.35 -10.31 26.34
N ARG A 483 4.11 -11.27 25.44
CA ARG A 483 5.13 -12.08 24.73
C ARG A 483 4.91 -12.05 23.21
N GLY A 484 4.34 -10.95 22.74
CA GLY A 484 3.97 -10.74 21.35
C GLY A 484 3.29 -9.40 21.17
N VAL A 485 3.06 -9.06 19.90
CA VAL A 485 2.39 -7.82 19.48
C VAL A 485 1.13 -8.14 18.68
N CYS A 486 0.19 -7.22 18.61
CA CYS A 486 -1.01 -7.39 17.80
C CYS A 486 -0.75 -6.95 16.36
N ASN A 487 -1.12 -7.79 15.39
CA ASN A 487 -1.08 -7.43 13.97
C ASN A 487 -2.39 -6.77 13.51
N ASN A 488 -2.41 -6.23 12.30
CA ASN A 488 -3.55 -5.57 11.66
C ASN A 488 -4.80 -6.46 11.47
N LYS A 489 -4.64 -7.79 11.53
CA LYS A 489 -5.74 -8.76 11.54
C LYS A 489 -6.25 -9.07 12.95
N LYS A 490 -5.79 -8.31 13.95
CA LYS A 490 -6.09 -8.47 15.36
C LYS A 490 -5.63 -9.82 15.91
N ASN A 491 -4.55 -10.41 15.40
CA ASN A 491 -3.97 -11.65 15.93
C ASN A 491 -2.60 -11.37 16.54
N CYS A 492 -2.19 -12.21 17.50
CA CYS A 492 -0.87 -12.05 18.11
C CYS A 492 0.24 -12.58 17.20
N HIS A 493 1.23 -11.74 16.96
CA HIS A 493 2.53 -12.10 16.43
C HIS A 493 3.49 -12.31 17.61
N CYS A 494 3.69 -13.58 17.95
CA CYS A 494 4.43 -14.00 19.12
C CYS A 494 5.94 -13.91 18.94
N GLU A 495 6.63 -13.59 20.03
CA GLU A 495 8.07 -13.67 20.12
C GLU A 495 8.57 -15.09 19.90
N ALA A 496 9.87 -15.21 19.59
CA ALA A 496 10.53 -16.51 19.54
C ALA A 496 10.22 -17.31 20.83
N HIS A 497 9.96 -18.61 20.67
CA HIS A 497 9.61 -19.55 21.75
C HIS A 497 8.16 -19.52 22.23
N TRP A 498 7.27 -18.69 21.66
CA TRP A 498 5.85 -18.64 22.05
C TRP A 498 4.93 -18.98 20.89
N SER A 499 3.81 -19.67 21.14
CA SER A 499 2.87 -20.06 20.10
C SER A 499 1.69 -19.09 20.00
N PRO A 500 1.27 -18.69 18.79
CA PRO A 500 -0.03 -18.08 18.59
C PRO A 500 -1.15 -19.08 18.96
N PRO A 501 -2.39 -18.63 19.24
CA PRO A 501 -2.92 -17.28 19.00
C PRO A 501 -2.73 -16.28 20.15
N PHE A 502 -2.30 -16.71 21.34
CA PHE A 502 -2.23 -15.85 22.54
C PHE A 502 -0.82 -15.66 23.11
N CYS A 503 0.20 -16.33 22.56
CA CYS A 503 1.58 -16.29 23.07
C CYS A 503 1.72 -16.78 24.52
N GLU A 504 0.81 -17.65 24.97
CA GLU A 504 0.79 -18.21 26.32
C GLU A 504 1.64 -19.49 26.45
N LYS A 505 1.66 -20.32 25.40
CA LYS A 505 2.33 -21.63 25.40
C LYS A 505 3.64 -21.56 24.64
N SER A 506 4.56 -22.47 24.97
CA SER A 506 5.81 -22.63 24.23
C SER A 506 5.54 -23.00 22.78
N GLY A 507 6.27 -22.39 21.83
CA GLY A 507 6.08 -22.60 20.40
C GLY A 507 7.21 -22.06 19.53
N PHE A 508 6.94 -21.91 18.23
CA PHE A 508 7.94 -21.48 17.24
C PHE A 508 7.93 -19.97 16.95
N GLY A 509 7.15 -19.17 17.68
CA GLY A 509 6.97 -17.73 17.40
C GLY A 509 6.10 -17.45 16.18
N GLY A 510 5.95 -16.18 15.83
CA GLY A 510 5.17 -15.72 14.67
C GLY A 510 3.67 -15.64 14.95
N SER A 511 2.87 -15.55 13.88
CA SER A 511 1.42 -15.42 13.93
C SER A 511 0.76 -16.54 13.13
N ILE A 512 -0.52 -16.79 13.40
CA ILE A 512 -1.37 -17.58 12.48
C ILE A 512 -1.42 -16.97 11.08
N ASP A 513 -1.12 -15.68 10.93
CA ASP A 513 -1.13 -14.97 9.65
C ASP A 513 0.23 -14.87 8.96
N SER A 514 1.35 -15.11 9.67
CA SER A 514 2.72 -14.82 9.18
C SER A 514 3.66 -16.02 9.21
N GLY A 515 3.13 -17.22 9.49
CA GLY A 515 3.91 -18.43 9.68
C GLY A 515 4.74 -18.44 10.98
N PRO A 516 5.38 -19.57 11.31
CA PRO A 516 6.23 -19.69 12.50
C PRO A 516 7.54 -18.93 12.32
N MET A 517 8.06 -18.28 13.36
CA MET A 517 9.31 -17.50 13.26
C MET A 517 10.58 -18.36 13.25
N ARG A 518 10.52 -19.51 13.91
CA ARG A 518 11.63 -20.46 14.01
C ARG A 518 11.39 -21.64 13.10
N LEU A 519 12.48 -22.16 12.55
CA LEU A 519 12.47 -23.44 11.87
C LEU A 519 11.82 -24.47 12.79
N ALA A 520 10.79 -25.13 12.28
CA ALA A 520 10.38 -26.39 12.84
C ALA A 520 11.55 -27.33 12.60
N GLU A 521 12.43 -27.49 13.59
CA GLU A 521 13.43 -28.55 13.54
C GLU A 521 12.65 -29.82 13.23
N TYR A 522 12.96 -30.44 12.08
CA TYR A 522 12.58 -31.82 11.87
C TYR A 522 12.97 -32.52 13.15
N ALA A 523 12.01 -33.08 13.86
CA ALA A 523 12.24 -33.99 14.97
C ALA A 523 12.85 -35.30 14.41
N MET A 524 13.99 -35.18 13.72
CA MET A 524 14.87 -36.25 13.29
C MET A 524 16.08 -36.29 14.23
N GLN A 525 15.81 -36.39 15.54
CA GLN A 525 16.73 -36.94 16.55
C GLN A 525 16.04 -36.93 17.93
N SER A 526 15.05 -37.82 18.12
CA SER A 526 14.69 -38.43 19.43
C SER A 526 13.36 -39.20 19.36
N ASN A 527 13.11 -40.00 18.32
CA ASN A 527 12.04 -41.00 18.38
C ASN A 527 12.32 -42.28 17.60
N ARG A 528 13.61 -42.66 17.49
CA ARG A 528 14.00 -44.03 17.09
C ARG A 528 13.82 -45.08 18.20
N SER A 529 13.32 -44.69 19.37
CA SER A 529 13.13 -45.61 20.52
C SER A 529 11.69 -45.80 20.97
N VAL A 530 10.69 -45.10 20.39
CA VAL A 530 9.28 -45.24 20.80
C VAL A 530 8.40 -45.93 19.74
N PHE A 531 8.82 -45.96 18.47
CA PHE A 531 8.11 -46.73 17.42
C PHE A 531 8.53 -48.20 17.30
N LEU A 532 9.57 -48.65 18.01
CA LEU A 532 10.02 -50.06 18.00
C LEU A 532 9.52 -50.90 19.19
N ILE A 533 8.81 -50.32 20.17
CA ILE A 533 8.27 -51.07 21.32
C ILE A 533 6.78 -51.45 21.12
N CYS A 534 6.04 -50.76 20.24
CA CYS A 534 4.65 -51.12 19.95
C CYS A 534 4.45 -52.20 18.85
N VAL A 535 5.52 -52.69 18.22
CA VAL A 535 5.43 -53.73 17.17
C VAL A 535 5.88 -55.13 17.65
N VAL A 536 6.42 -55.25 18.87
CA VAL A 536 6.91 -56.54 19.42
C VAL A 536 5.93 -57.21 20.41
N ILE A 537 4.80 -56.57 20.76
CA ILE A 537 3.81 -57.15 21.71
C ILE A 537 2.54 -57.70 21.01
N SER A 538 2.43 -57.64 19.68
CA SER A 538 1.27 -58.21 18.94
C SER A 538 1.56 -59.52 18.20
N ARG A 539 2.66 -60.22 18.53
CA ARG A 539 2.95 -61.58 18.02
C ARG A 539 3.33 -62.51 19.15
N LYS A 540 2.39 -62.79 20.06
CA LYS A 540 2.47 -63.96 20.95
C LYS A 540 1.13 -64.26 21.64
N PHE A 541 0.12 -64.70 20.88
CA PHE A 541 -0.91 -65.62 21.39
C PHE A 541 -1.39 -66.50 20.22
N PRO A 542 -1.20 -67.83 20.28
CA PRO A 542 -1.74 -68.75 19.29
C PRO A 542 -3.21 -69.04 19.58
N ASP A 543 -3.96 -69.26 18.50
CA ASP A 543 -5.33 -69.73 18.47
C ASP A 543 -5.54 -70.94 19.39
N LYS A 544 -6.59 -70.88 20.22
CA LYS A 544 -7.23 -72.06 20.80
C LYS A 544 -8.70 -72.05 20.43
N GLU A 545 -9.05 -73.03 19.61
CA GLU A 545 -10.39 -73.56 19.42
C GLU A 545 -11.09 -73.79 20.76
N LEU A 546 -12.38 -73.46 20.82
CA LEU A 546 -13.30 -74.14 21.72
C LEU A 546 -14.48 -74.69 20.90
N GLN A 547 -14.48 -76.00 20.76
CA GLN A 547 -15.68 -76.80 20.60
C GLN A 547 -16.48 -76.73 21.90
N HIS A 548 -17.70 -76.20 21.86
CA HIS A 548 -18.94 -76.93 22.17
C HIS A 548 -20.18 -76.08 21.90
#